data_AF-A0A3N6FV83-F1
#
_entry.id   AF-A0A3N6FV83-F1
#
_cell.length_a   1.000
_cell.length_b   1.000
_cell.length_c   1.000
_cell.angle_alpha   90.00
_cell.angle_beta   90.00
_cell.angle_gamma   90.00
#
_symmetry.space_group_name_H-M   'P 1'
#
loop_
_entity.id
_entity.type
_entity.pdbx_description
1 polymer ?
#
loop_
_entity_poly.entity_id
_entity_poly.type
_entity_poly.pdbx_seq_one_letter_code
_entity_poly.pdbx_strand_id
1 'polypeptide(L)'
;MNDALDRALLREDLAYHQTRVLILVTSVAGTTGHSGKLDGLTKLAKLDFLLRYPALASTVLDLLDPRDQRLALAPEELAAPTEVEAPMTRYKYGPWDDRYYAVIGALVGRGLLRYAKGRRGSVALVPTPSGKRLVADLAATEAWAVIKERSDAVAEASADMTGNTLKDLIYERLADLMNRPHREVIQ
;
A
#
# COMPACT_ATOMS: atom_id res chain seq x y z
N MET A 1 1.75 -23.42 25.78
CA MET A 1 0.51 -22.73 25.40
C MET A 1 0.77 -21.44 24.59
N ASN A 2 1.86 -20.69 24.86
CA ASN A 2 2.26 -19.49 24.08
C ASN A 2 2.61 -19.73 22.60
N ASP A 3 3.46 -20.71 22.31
CA ASP A 3 4.10 -20.86 20.99
C ASP A 3 3.12 -21.17 19.83
N ALA A 4 1.99 -21.82 20.11
CA ALA A 4 0.96 -22.05 19.09
C ALA A 4 0.15 -20.77 18.79
N LEU A 5 -0.15 -19.97 19.81
CA LEU A 5 -0.86 -18.70 19.67
C LEU A 5 0.02 -17.67 18.97
N ASP A 6 1.29 -17.55 19.37
CA ASP A 6 2.25 -16.63 18.75
C ASP A 6 2.41 -16.93 17.25
N ARG A 7 2.49 -18.21 16.88
CA ARG A 7 2.52 -18.62 15.47
C ARG A 7 1.22 -18.30 14.72
N ALA A 8 0.07 -18.42 15.36
CA ALA A 8 -1.21 -18.09 14.74
C ALA A 8 -1.27 -16.58 14.45
N LEU A 9 -0.94 -15.75 15.44
CA LEU A 9 -0.91 -14.29 15.30
C LEU A 9 0.08 -13.82 14.23
N LEU A 10 1.28 -14.41 14.18
CA LEU A 10 2.27 -14.10 13.13
C LEU A 10 1.77 -14.50 11.72
N ARG A 11 1.02 -15.59 11.61
CA ARG A 11 0.43 -16.00 10.33
C ARG A 11 -0.67 -15.04 9.89
N GLU A 12 -1.50 -14.58 10.83
CA GLU A 12 -2.54 -13.59 10.58
C GLU A 12 -1.94 -12.24 10.15
N ASP A 13 -0.91 -11.74 10.84
CA ASP A 13 -0.18 -10.51 10.47
C ASP A 13 0.38 -10.60 9.03
N LEU A 14 1.07 -11.70 8.73
CA LEU A 14 1.62 -11.93 7.39
C LEU A 14 0.53 -12.07 6.33
N ALA A 15 -0.58 -12.74 6.64
CA ALA A 15 -1.71 -12.88 5.74
C ALA A 15 -2.37 -11.52 5.46
N TYR A 16 -2.51 -10.68 6.48
CA TYR A 16 -3.04 -9.33 6.36
C TYR A 16 -2.18 -8.48 5.41
N HIS A 17 -0.86 -8.45 5.61
CA HIS A 17 0.05 -7.70 4.73
C HIS A 17 0.12 -8.25 3.31
N GLN A 18 0.10 -9.57 3.13
CA GLN A 18 0.04 -10.18 1.81
C GLN A 18 -1.25 -9.82 1.08
N THR A 19 -2.37 -9.83 1.79
CA THR A 19 -3.68 -9.52 1.22
C THR A 19 -3.77 -8.05 0.82
N ARG A 20 -3.37 -7.14 1.71
CA ARG A 20 -3.34 -5.69 1.41
C ARG A 20 -2.44 -5.37 0.21
N VAL A 21 -1.22 -5.93 0.15
CA VAL A 21 -0.32 -5.71 -0.98
C VAL A 21 -0.88 -6.29 -2.29
N LEU A 22 -1.53 -7.46 -2.24
CA LEU A 22 -2.17 -8.05 -3.41
C LEU A 22 -3.32 -7.17 -3.92
N ILE A 23 -4.17 -6.66 -3.02
CA ILE A 23 -5.26 -5.74 -3.34
C ILE A 23 -4.70 -4.48 -3.99
N LEU A 24 -3.73 -3.81 -3.34
CA LEU A 24 -3.15 -2.58 -3.84
C LEU A 24 -2.50 -2.75 -5.22
N VAL A 25 -1.69 -3.79 -5.41
CA VAL A 25 -1.07 -4.09 -6.73
C VAL A 25 -2.16 -4.34 -7.78
N THR A 26 -3.25 -4.99 -7.40
CA THR A 26 -4.36 -5.29 -8.32
C THR A 26 -5.13 -4.03 -8.71
N SER A 27 -5.47 -3.16 -7.76
CA SER A 27 -6.08 -1.86 -8.02
C SER A 27 -5.18 -1.02 -8.94
N VAL A 28 -3.92 -0.83 -8.56
CA VAL A 28 -2.93 -0.07 -9.34
C VAL A 28 -2.78 -0.62 -10.76
N ALA A 29 -2.70 -1.94 -10.94
CA ALA A 29 -2.58 -2.54 -12.27
C ALA A 29 -3.90 -2.49 -13.08
N GLY A 30 -5.04 -2.36 -12.42
CA GLY A 30 -6.35 -2.21 -13.05
C GLY A 30 -6.66 -0.77 -13.49
N THR A 31 -6.04 0.21 -12.85
CA THR A 31 -6.28 1.63 -13.09
C THR A 31 -5.52 2.17 -14.31
N THR A 32 -6.22 2.95 -15.14
CA THR A 32 -5.64 3.68 -16.27
C THR A 32 -4.51 4.62 -15.79
N GLY A 33 -3.45 4.78 -16.59
CA GLY A 33 -2.27 5.58 -16.20
C GLY A 33 -1.17 4.78 -15.49
N HIS A 34 -1.39 3.49 -15.20
CA HIS A 34 -0.36 2.60 -14.61
C HIS A 34 0.22 1.56 -15.56
N SER A 35 -0.21 1.56 -16.83
CA SER A 35 0.28 0.62 -17.86
C SER A 35 0.12 -0.87 -17.46
N GLY A 36 -0.94 -1.19 -16.72
CA GLY A 36 -1.27 -2.58 -16.35
C GLY A 36 -0.38 -3.18 -15.26
N LYS A 37 0.41 -2.38 -14.53
CA LYS A 37 1.40 -2.86 -13.56
C LYS A 37 1.71 -1.86 -12.45
N LEU A 38 2.22 -2.35 -11.32
CA LEU A 38 2.86 -1.52 -10.31
C LEU A 38 4.37 -1.48 -10.57
N ASP A 39 4.90 -0.31 -10.92
CA ASP A 39 6.30 -0.14 -11.37
C ASP A 39 7.26 0.22 -10.22
N GLY A 40 7.97 -0.79 -9.71
CA GLY A 40 9.03 -0.63 -8.72
C GLY A 40 8.59 -0.66 -7.26
N LEU A 41 9.49 -1.15 -6.39
CA LEU A 41 9.28 -1.20 -4.93
C LEU A 41 9.11 0.20 -4.32
N THR A 42 9.74 1.23 -4.89
CA THR A 42 9.54 2.60 -4.41
C THR A 42 8.09 3.02 -4.56
N LYS A 43 7.47 2.78 -5.73
CA LYS A 43 6.05 3.10 -5.94
C LYS A 43 5.16 2.29 -4.99
N LEU A 44 5.45 1.01 -4.81
CA LEU A 44 4.72 0.16 -3.86
C LEU A 44 4.77 0.74 -2.45
N ALA A 45 5.96 1.06 -1.95
CA ALA A 45 6.14 1.57 -0.60
C ALA A 45 5.41 2.89 -0.36
N LYS A 46 5.33 3.77 -1.38
CA LYS A 46 4.64 5.06 -1.25
C LYS A 46 3.13 4.91 -1.31
N LEU A 47 2.62 4.08 -2.21
CA LEU A 47 1.17 3.85 -2.28
C LEU A 47 0.66 3.05 -1.08
N ASP A 48 1.41 2.05 -0.60
CA ASP A 48 1.04 1.31 0.61
C ASP A 48 1.12 2.18 1.86
N PHE A 49 2.02 3.17 1.90
CA PHE A 49 2.00 4.22 2.93
C PHE A 49 0.68 5.01 2.88
N LEU A 50 0.28 5.53 1.73
CA LEU A 50 -0.96 6.31 1.61
C LEU A 50 -2.22 5.47 1.88
N LEU A 51 -2.15 4.15 1.62
CA LEU A 51 -3.21 3.21 1.98
C LEU A 51 -3.30 2.96 3.50
N ARG A 52 -2.17 2.84 4.19
CA ARG A 52 -2.10 2.62 5.65
C ARG A 52 -2.37 3.88 6.45
N TYR A 53 -2.06 5.05 5.89
CA TYR A 53 -2.26 6.38 6.49
C TYR A 53 -3.29 7.17 5.66
N PRO A 54 -4.55 6.71 5.61
CA PRO A 54 -5.55 7.21 4.67
C PRO A 54 -5.92 8.68 4.91
N ALA A 55 -5.87 9.15 6.16
CA ALA A 55 -6.11 10.55 6.51
C ALA A 55 -5.02 11.51 5.99
N LEU A 56 -3.84 11.00 5.65
CA LEU A 56 -2.76 11.77 5.03
C LEU A 56 -2.78 11.71 3.49
N ALA A 57 -3.60 10.83 2.91
CA ALA A 57 -3.55 10.52 1.48
C ALA A 57 -3.90 11.74 0.62
N SER A 58 -4.96 12.47 0.95
CA SER A 58 -5.40 13.68 0.24
C SER A 58 -4.45 14.87 0.41
N THR A 59 -3.65 14.90 1.47
CA THR A 59 -2.57 15.89 1.62
C THR A 59 -1.48 15.65 0.57
N VAL A 60 -1.20 14.38 0.25
CA VAL A 60 -0.13 14.00 -0.69
C VAL A 60 -0.60 13.97 -2.15
N LEU A 61 -1.83 13.54 -2.40
CA LEU A 61 -2.39 13.36 -3.74
C LEU A 61 -3.45 14.43 -4.03
N ASP A 62 -3.10 15.45 -4.82
CA ASP A 62 -4.01 16.57 -5.13
C ASP A 62 -5.34 16.14 -5.77
N LEU A 63 -5.32 15.04 -6.52
CA LEU A 63 -6.48 14.52 -7.22
C LEU A 63 -7.40 13.69 -6.31
N LEU A 64 -7.03 13.48 -5.05
CA LEU A 64 -7.83 12.76 -4.07
C LEU A 64 -8.58 13.76 -3.19
N ASP A 65 -9.91 13.80 -3.36
CA ASP A 65 -10.76 14.61 -2.49
C ASP A 65 -10.65 14.11 -1.03
N PRO A 66 -10.34 14.96 -0.04
CA PRO A 66 -10.36 14.57 1.38
C PRO A 66 -11.73 14.04 1.85
N ARG A 67 -12.80 14.29 1.10
CA ARG A 67 -14.17 13.78 1.35
C ARG A 67 -14.54 12.60 0.46
N ASP A 68 -13.60 12.01 -0.29
CA ASP A 68 -13.86 10.80 -1.07
C ASP A 68 -14.33 9.69 -0.12
N GLN A 69 -15.59 9.25 -0.28
CA GLN A 69 -16.23 8.28 0.59
C GLN A 69 -15.50 6.94 0.60
N ARG A 70 -14.77 6.61 -0.47
CA ARG A 70 -13.95 5.39 -0.58
C ARG A 70 -12.79 5.38 0.40
N LEU A 71 -12.39 6.54 0.93
CA LEU A 71 -11.41 6.60 2.03
C LEU A 71 -12.01 6.11 3.35
N ALA A 72 -13.34 6.16 3.51
CA ALA A 72 -14.04 5.66 4.69
C ALA A 72 -13.35 6.05 6.01
N LEU A 73 -12.97 7.32 6.15
CA LEU A 73 -12.20 7.80 7.30
C LEU A 73 -13.09 7.89 8.54
N ALA A 74 -12.71 7.17 9.60
CA ALA A 74 -13.33 7.30 10.90
C ALA A 74 -12.93 8.64 11.58
N PRO A 75 -13.76 9.20 12.47
CA PRO A 75 -13.41 10.40 13.24
C PRO A 75 -12.07 10.29 13.98
N GLU A 76 -11.75 9.09 14.48
CA GLU A 76 -10.51 8.80 15.18
C GLU A 76 -9.29 8.87 14.24
N GLU A 77 -9.42 8.35 13.01
CA GLU A 77 -8.37 8.43 11.98
C GLU A 77 -8.11 9.90 11.57
N LEU A 78 -9.14 10.76 11.59
CA LEU A 78 -8.98 12.19 11.34
C LEU A 78 -8.34 12.94 12.51
N ALA A 79 -8.67 12.56 13.74
CA ALA A 79 -8.14 13.18 14.95
C ALA A 79 -6.67 12.81 15.21
N ALA A 80 -6.26 11.60 14.82
CA ALA A 80 -4.89 11.11 14.95
C ALA A 80 -4.42 10.41 13.63
N PRO A 81 -4.06 11.19 12.58
CA PRO A 81 -3.78 10.66 11.24
C PRO A 81 -2.62 9.66 11.11
N THR A 82 -1.82 9.53 12.16
CA THR A 82 -0.62 8.70 12.23
C THR A 82 -0.78 7.48 13.15
N GLU A 83 -1.86 7.43 13.95
CA GLU A 83 -2.23 6.28 14.78
C GLU A 83 -2.97 5.26 13.91
N VAL A 84 -2.19 4.37 13.28
CA VAL A 84 -2.69 3.40 12.29
C VAL A 84 -2.40 1.97 12.73
N GLU A 85 -3.20 1.02 12.24
CA GLU A 85 -3.09 -0.41 12.59
C GLU A 85 -1.70 -1.01 12.26
N ALA A 86 -1.11 -0.59 11.14
CA ALA A 86 0.13 -1.17 10.62
C ALA A 86 1.17 -0.10 10.26
N PRO A 87 1.76 0.58 11.26
CA PRO A 87 2.62 1.73 11.02
C PRO A 87 3.89 1.34 10.27
N MET A 88 4.44 2.29 9.53
CA MET A 88 5.67 2.13 8.75
C MET A 88 6.84 2.81 9.44
N THR A 89 8.07 2.40 9.07
CA THR A 89 9.28 3.06 9.58
C THR A 89 9.78 4.10 8.59
N ARG A 90 10.34 5.20 9.11
CA ARG A 90 11.08 6.17 8.30
C ARG A 90 12.44 5.57 7.92
N TYR A 91 12.60 5.14 6.68
CA TYR A 91 13.88 4.66 6.13
C TYR A 91 14.47 5.65 5.12
N LYS A 92 15.68 5.41 4.59
CA LYS A 92 16.51 6.37 3.81
C LYS A 92 15.75 7.27 2.82
N TYR A 93 14.70 6.76 2.17
CA TYR A 93 13.91 7.47 1.16
C TYR A 93 12.42 7.58 1.52
N GLY A 94 12.09 7.68 2.81
CA GLY A 94 10.74 7.92 3.35
C GLY A 94 10.15 6.67 4.01
N PRO A 95 8.81 6.51 4.04
CA PRO A 95 8.17 5.35 4.64
C PRO A 95 8.61 4.05 3.97
N TRP A 96 8.88 3.03 4.79
CA TRP A 96 9.28 1.68 4.39
C TRP A 96 8.74 0.59 5.33
N ASP A 97 8.62 -0.62 4.79
CA ASP A 97 8.32 -1.85 5.52
C ASP A 97 9.32 -2.93 5.07
N ASP A 98 10.07 -3.50 6.01
CA ASP A 98 11.10 -4.49 5.72
C ASP A 98 10.53 -5.84 5.23
N ARG A 99 9.24 -6.08 5.48
CA ARG A 99 8.55 -7.32 5.08
C ARG A 99 8.24 -7.41 3.59
N TYR A 100 8.40 -6.32 2.80
CA TYR A 100 8.01 -6.32 1.37
C TYR A 100 8.60 -7.48 0.57
N TYR A 101 9.88 -7.80 0.76
CA TYR A 101 10.51 -8.90 0.01
C TYR A 101 9.87 -10.26 0.32
N ALA A 102 9.58 -10.54 1.60
CA ALA A 102 8.90 -11.76 2.01
C ALA A 102 7.45 -11.80 1.52
N VAL A 103 6.72 -10.69 1.66
CA VAL A 103 5.33 -10.56 1.19
C VAL A 103 5.23 -10.79 -0.31
N ILE A 104 6.06 -10.11 -1.11
CA ILE A 104 6.07 -10.25 -2.57
C ILE A 104 6.52 -11.65 -2.96
N GLY A 105 7.58 -12.18 -2.34
CA GLY A 105 8.05 -13.54 -2.58
C GLY A 105 6.96 -14.59 -2.35
N ALA A 106 6.17 -14.44 -1.28
CA ALA A 106 5.06 -15.33 -0.97
C ALA A 106 3.91 -15.22 -1.99
N LEU A 107 3.56 -13.99 -2.41
CA LEU A 107 2.51 -13.77 -3.42
C LEU A 107 2.92 -14.29 -4.80
N VAL A 108 4.19 -14.12 -5.19
CA VAL A 108 4.75 -14.65 -6.44
C VAL A 108 4.85 -16.17 -6.38
N GLY A 109 5.34 -16.74 -5.28
CA GLY A 109 5.46 -18.19 -5.08
C GLY A 109 4.11 -18.91 -5.13
N ARG A 110 3.02 -18.23 -4.72
CA ARG A 110 1.64 -18.75 -4.86
C ARG A 110 0.99 -18.45 -6.22
N GLY A 111 1.70 -17.81 -7.14
CA GLY A 111 1.19 -17.47 -8.47
C GLY A 111 0.08 -16.42 -8.47
N LEU A 112 -0.02 -15.58 -7.43
CA LEU A 112 -1.00 -14.50 -7.32
C LEU A 112 -0.47 -13.21 -7.96
N LEU A 113 0.83 -12.97 -7.83
CA LEU A 113 1.57 -11.93 -8.55
C LEU A 113 2.63 -12.57 -9.46
N ARG A 114 3.12 -11.80 -10.41
CA ARG A 114 4.33 -12.12 -11.17
C ARG A 114 5.19 -10.88 -11.37
N TYR A 115 6.49 -11.11 -11.52
CA TYR A 115 7.40 -10.07 -11.95
C TYR A 115 7.20 -9.74 -13.44
N ALA A 116 7.41 -8.47 -13.77
CA ALA A 116 7.44 -7.96 -15.13
C ALA A 116 8.54 -6.92 -15.27
N LYS A 117 8.91 -6.59 -16.50
CA LYS A 117 9.84 -5.49 -16.78
C LYS A 117 9.17 -4.15 -16.49
N GLY A 118 9.75 -3.38 -15.58
CA GLY A 118 9.37 -2.00 -15.27
C GLY A 118 10.10 -0.98 -16.16
N ARG A 119 9.90 0.31 -15.87
CA ARG A 119 10.58 1.41 -16.57
C ARG A 119 12.08 1.40 -16.25
N ARG A 120 12.91 1.73 -17.24
CA ARG A 120 14.39 1.83 -17.09
C ARG A 120 15.04 0.58 -16.48
N GLY A 121 14.47 -0.61 -16.74
CA GLY A 121 15.01 -1.88 -16.26
C GLY A 121 14.65 -2.24 -14.81
N SER A 122 13.76 -1.47 -14.15
CA SER A 122 13.22 -1.84 -12.84
C SER A 122 12.38 -3.13 -12.91
N VAL A 123 12.09 -3.71 -11.75
CA VAL A 123 11.11 -4.78 -11.59
C VAL A 123 9.75 -4.17 -11.32
N ALA A 124 8.74 -4.63 -12.04
CA ALA A 124 7.33 -4.31 -11.81
C ALA A 124 6.55 -5.55 -11.35
N LEU A 125 5.42 -5.32 -10.68
CA LEU A 125 4.49 -6.35 -10.24
C LEU A 125 3.22 -6.30 -11.08
N VAL A 126 2.74 -7.47 -11.49
CA VAL A 126 1.47 -7.63 -12.22
C VAL A 126 0.64 -8.71 -11.53
N PRO A 127 -0.65 -8.48 -11.25
CA PRO A 127 -1.51 -9.53 -10.75
C PRO A 127 -1.78 -10.57 -11.84
N THR A 128 -1.73 -11.84 -11.46
CA THR A 128 -2.12 -12.94 -12.36
C THR A 128 -3.64 -13.03 -12.44
N PRO A 129 -4.22 -13.82 -13.38
CA PRO A 129 -5.65 -14.09 -13.37
C PRO A 129 -6.16 -14.67 -12.04
N SER A 130 -5.36 -15.53 -11.39
CA SER A 130 -5.70 -16.08 -10.08
C SER A 130 -5.64 -15.02 -8.98
N GLY A 131 -4.64 -14.13 -9.00
CA GLY A 131 -4.57 -12.99 -8.07
C GLY A 131 -5.76 -12.03 -8.21
N LYS A 132 -6.14 -11.71 -9.46
CA LYS A 132 -7.32 -10.86 -9.72
C LYS A 132 -8.62 -11.48 -9.21
N ARG A 133 -8.83 -12.78 -9.43
CA ARG A 133 -10.01 -13.50 -8.90
C ARG A 133 -10.03 -13.47 -7.38
N LEU A 134 -8.91 -13.78 -6.73
CA LEU A 134 -8.82 -13.75 -5.27
C LEU A 134 -9.13 -12.34 -4.71
N VAL A 135 -8.64 -11.29 -5.35
CA VAL A 135 -8.99 -9.91 -4.94
C VAL A 135 -10.47 -9.62 -5.11
N ALA A 136 -11.12 -10.11 -6.18
CA ALA A 136 -12.56 -9.96 -6.36
C ALA A 136 -13.34 -10.68 -5.26
N ASP A 137 -12.94 -11.90 -4.90
CA ASP A 137 -13.57 -12.68 -3.82
C ASP A 137 -13.38 -11.99 -2.45
N LEU A 138 -12.17 -11.49 -2.17
CA LEU A 138 -11.87 -10.75 -0.95
C LEU A 138 -12.68 -9.46 -0.85
N ALA A 139 -12.77 -8.69 -1.93
CA ALA A 139 -13.51 -7.43 -1.96
C ALA A 139 -15.03 -7.60 -1.73
N ALA A 140 -15.56 -8.83 -1.87
CA ALA A 140 -16.94 -9.14 -1.51
C ALA A 140 -17.15 -9.30 0.02
N THR A 141 -16.08 -9.30 0.81
CA THR A 141 -16.14 -9.35 2.27
C THR A 141 -15.99 -7.94 2.84
N GLU A 142 -16.76 -7.62 3.89
CA GLU A 142 -16.77 -6.30 4.52
C GLU A 142 -15.37 -5.85 4.97
N ALA A 143 -14.60 -6.77 5.57
CA ALA A 143 -13.26 -6.50 6.08
C ALA A 143 -12.27 -6.02 4.99
N TRP A 144 -12.41 -6.48 3.75
CA TRP A 144 -11.49 -6.15 2.66
C TRP A 144 -12.07 -5.19 1.63
N ALA A 145 -13.39 -4.99 1.61
CA ALA A 145 -14.06 -4.01 0.76
C ALA A 145 -13.50 -2.60 0.98
N VAL A 146 -13.35 -2.18 2.24
CA VAL A 146 -12.81 -0.86 2.59
C VAL A 146 -11.37 -0.68 2.08
N ILE A 147 -10.51 -1.69 2.26
CA ILE A 147 -9.12 -1.65 1.76
C ILE A 147 -9.08 -1.61 0.24
N LYS A 148 -10.02 -2.30 -0.44
CA LYS A 148 -10.14 -2.28 -1.89
C LYS A 148 -10.56 -0.90 -2.40
N GLU A 149 -11.58 -0.30 -1.81
CA GLU A 149 -12.05 1.05 -2.15
C GLU A 149 -10.97 2.11 -1.93
N ARG A 150 -10.30 2.08 -0.76
CA ARG A 150 -9.12 2.93 -0.48
C ARG A 150 -8.02 2.74 -1.52
N SER A 151 -7.73 1.49 -1.88
CA SER A 151 -6.71 1.17 -2.88
C SER A 151 -7.05 1.70 -4.28
N ASP A 152 -8.34 1.66 -4.66
CA ASP A 152 -8.82 2.22 -5.93
C ASP A 152 -8.70 3.74 -5.96
N ALA A 153 -9.13 4.42 -4.89
CA ALA A 153 -9.02 5.87 -4.76
C ALA A 153 -7.55 6.33 -4.83
N VAL A 154 -6.65 5.66 -4.09
CA VAL A 154 -5.21 5.94 -4.14
C VAL A 154 -4.60 5.63 -5.51
N ALA A 155 -5.04 4.55 -6.17
CA ALA A 155 -4.58 4.22 -7.52
C ALA A 155 -4.99 5.30 -8.52
N GLU A 156 -6.27 5.68 -8.55
CA GLU A 156 -6.79 6.73 -9.45
C GLU A 156 -6.09 8.07 -9.25
N ALA A 157 -5.95 8.52 -8.01
CA ALA A 157 -5.32 9.80 -7.70
C ALA A 157 -3.79 9.81 -7.94
N SER A 158 -3.16 8.64 -8.06
CA SER A 158 -1.73 8.48 -8.34
C SER A 158 -1.42 8.02 -9.78
N ALA A 159 -2.42 8.08 -10.67
CA ALA A 159 -2.26 7.78 -12.09
C ALA A 159 -1.12 8.62 -12.70
N ASP A 160 -0.34 7.98 -13.57
CA ASP A 160 0.84 8.56 -14.25
C ASP A 160 2.00 9.01 -13.35
N MET A 161 1.85 9.03 -12.02
CA MET A 161 2.92 9.38 -11.09
C MET A 161 3.96 8.27 -10.99
N THR A 162 5.25 8.63 -10.87
CA THR A 162 6.31 7.65 -10.60
C THR A 162 6.51 7.46 -9.10
N GLY A 163 7.21 6.39 -8.69
CA GLY A 163 7.62 6.24 -7.29
C GLY A 163 8.48 7.40 -6.78
N ASN A 164 9.27 8.03 -7.65
CA ASN A 164 10.04 9.23 -7.30
C ASN A 164 9.13 10.45 -7.11
N THR A 165 8.18 10.67 -8.01
CA THR A 165 7.17 11.73 -7.88
C THR A 165 6.44 11.63 -6.55
N LEU A 166 5.93 10.44 -6.21
CA LEU A 166 5.25 10.20 -4.93
C LEU A 166 6.17 10.42 -3.73
N LYS A 167 7.43 9.99 -3.83
CA LYS A 167 8.44 10.22 -2.80
C LYS A 167 8.66 11.72 -2.59
N ASP A 168 8.85 12.49 -3.65
CA ASP A 168 9.08 13.93 -3.57
C ASP A 168 7.86 14.65 -2.94
N LEU A 169 6.63 14.32 -3.36
CA LEU A 169 5.39 14.86 -2.77
C LEU A 169 5.26 14.54 -1.28
N ILE A 170 5.57 13.31 -0.86
CA ILE A 170 5.54 12.93 0.56
C ILE A 170 6.54 13.76 1.38
N TYR A 171 7.76 13.97 0.87
CA TYR A 171 8.76 14.77 1.58
C TYR A 171 8.40 16.26 1.62
N GLU A 172 7.81 16.79 0.56
CA GLU A 172 7.40 18.18 0.48
C GLU A 172 6.21 18.47 1.41
N ARG A 173 5.17 17.63 1.35
CA ARG A 173 3.87 17.94 1.96
C ARG A 173 3.70 17.36 3.36
N LEU A 174 4.48 16.35 3.70
CA LEU A 174 4.56 15.76 5.03
C LEU A 174 5.96 15.99 5.63
N ALA A 175 6.57 17.14 5.34
CA ALA A 175 7.94 17.46 5.75
C ALA A 175 8.15 17.28 7.26
N ASP A 176 7.26 17.82 8.08
CA ASP A 176 7.33 17.70 9.54
C ASP A 176 7.26 16.23 9.99
N LEU A 177 6.42 15.43 9.33
CA LEU A 177 6.32 14.00 9.59
C LEU A 177 7.57 13.25 9.13
N MET A 178 8.18 13.64 8.02
CA MET A 178 9.32 12.93 7.42
C MET A 178 10.69 13.39 7.96
N ASN A 179 10.74 14.56 8.60
CA ASN A 179 11.89 15.12 9.29
C ASN A 179 12.07 14.48 10.67
N ARG A 180 12.25 13.16 10.67
CA ARG A 180 12.55 12.36 11.86
C ARG A 180 13.75 11.45 11.62
N PRO A 181 14.43 10.99 12.70
CA PRO A 181 15.52 10.03 12.58
C PRO A 181 15.15 8.78 11.77
N HIS A 182 16.18 8.20 11.14
CA HIS A 182 16.00 6.95 10.41
C HIS A 182 15.69 5.80 11.38
N ARG A 183 14.85 4.86 10.93
CA ARG A 183 14.40 3.67 11.65
C ARG A 183 13.43 3.94 12.80
N GLU A 184 12.87 5.14 12.87
CA GLU A 184 11.75 5.44 13.76
C GLU A 184 10.41 5.12 13.11
N VAL A 185 9.45 4.70 13.93
CA VAL A 185 8.07 4.49 13.51
C VAL A 185 7.44 5.85 13.15
N ILE A 186 6.62 5.85 12.11
CA ILE A 186 5.84 7.01 11.70
C ILE A 186 4.55 7.04 12.53
N GLN A 187 4.61 7.87 13.58
CA GLN A 187 3.56 8.28 14.52
C GLN A 187 3.53 9.80 14.64
#